data_AF-A0A435G6W6-F1
#
_entry.id   AF-A0A435G6W6-F1
#
_cell.length_a   1.000
_cell.length_b   1.000
_cell.length_c   1.000
_cell.angle_alpha   90.00
_cell.angle_beta   90.00
_cell.angle_gamma   90.00
#
_symmetry.space_group_name_H-M   'P 1'
#
loop_
_entity.id
_entity.type
_entity.pdbx_description
1 polymer ?
#
loop_
_entity_poly.entity_id
_entity_poly.type
_entity_poly.pdbx_seq_one_letter_code
_entity_poly.pdbx_strand_id
1 'polypeptide(L)' 'MTILEVADFAARHGLTEKSAKIVLMINGPSKARCDPAGAAFKVALIQRVTKNLSDRLKVD' A
#
# COMPACT_ATOMS: atom_id res chain seq x y z
N MET A 1 -6.24 0.81 -16.49
CA MET A 1 -5.52 0.02 -15.47
C MET A 1 -5.18 -1.33 -16.08
N THR A 2 -4.00 -1.43 -16.66
CA THR A 2 -3.44 -2.69 -17.20
C THR A 2 -2.70 -3.44 -16.08
N ILE A 3 -2.38 -4.72 -16.29
CA ILE A 3 -1.59 -5.52 -15.33
C ILE A 3 -0.19 -4.91 -15.13
N LEU A 4 0.41 -4.36 -16.20
CA LEU A 4 1.71 -3.69 -16.16
C LEU A 4 1.68 -2.43 -15.27
N GLU A 5 0.60 -1.62 -15.34
CA GLU A 5 0.45 -0.44 -14.48
C GLU A 5 0.35 -0.78 -12.99
N VAL A 6 -0.22 -1.95 -12.65
CA VAL A 6 -0.34 -2.41 -11.26
C VAL A 6 1.01 -2.90 -10.72
N ALA A 7 1.76 -3.68 -11.51
CA ALA A 7 3.07 -4.18 -11.12
C ALA A 7 4.09 -3.03 -10.93
N ASP A 8 4.10 -2.06 -11.85
CA ASP A 8 4.97 -0.88 -11.74
C ASP A 8 4.61 -0.02 -10.52
N PHE A 9 3.32 0.15 -10.23
CA PHE A 9 2.89 0.85 -9.04
C PHE A 9 3.27 0.11 -7.75
N ALA A 10 3.10 -1.21 -7.74
CA ALA A 10 3.48 -2.07 -6.62
C ALA A 10 4.98 -1.96 -6.31
N ALA A 11 5.83 -2.08 -7.34
CA ALA A 11 7.28 -1.98 -7.19
C ALA A 11 7.72 -0.61 -6.65
N ARG A 12 7.22 0.49 -7.25
CA ARG A 12 7.59 1.86 -6.84
C ARG A 12 7.22 2.17 -5.39
N HIS A 13 6.10 1.65 -4.91
CA HIS A 13 5.58 1.93 -3.58
C HIS A 13 5.88 0.83 -2.55
N GLY A 14 6.58 -0.24 -2.94
CA GLY A 14 6.87 -1.38 -2.06
C GLY A 14 5.59 -2.07 -1.56
N LEU A 15 4.58 -2.15 -2.42
CA LEU A 15 3.30 -2.79 -2.15
C LEU A 15 3.24 -4.15 -2.82
N THR A 16 2.33 -5.01 -2.37
CA THR A 16 1.91 -6.17 -3.16
C THR A 16 1.02 -5.72 -4.32
N GLU A 17 0.95 -6.49 -5.40
CA GLU A 17 0.06 -6.19 -6.53
C GLU A 17 -1.41 -6.05 -6.10
N LYS A 18 -1.85 -6.84 -5.12
CA LYS A 18 -3.20 -6.75 -4.56
C LYS A 18 -3.45 -5.39 -3.91
N SER A 19 -2.51 -4.91 -3.11
CA SER A 19 -2.60 -3.60 -2.46
C SER A 19 -2.52 -2.45 -3.48
N ALA A 20 -1.63 -2.56 -4.47
CA ALA A 20 -1.52 -1.61 -5.57
C ALA A 20 -2.84 -1.49 -6.35
N LYS A 21 -3.49 -2.63 -6.66
CA LYS A 21 -4.78 -2.66 -7.34
C LYS A 21 -5.87 -1.92 -6.55
N ILE A 22 -5.91 -2.06 -5.22
CA ILE A 22 -6.88 -1.36 -4.37
C ILE A 22 -6.65 0.16 -4.43
N VAL A 23 -5.40 0.61 -4.26
CA VAL A 23 -5.05 2.04 -4.28
C VAL A 23 -5.42 2.67 -5.62
N LEU A 24 -5.08 2.02 -6.72
CA LEU A 24 -5.38 2.51 -8.07
C LEU A 24 -6.88 2.48 -8.39
N MET A 25 -7.62 1.46 -7.91
CA MET A 25 -9.07 1.36 -8.10
C MET A 25 -9.82 2.49 -7.38
N ILE A 26 -9.41 2.83 -6.15
CA ILE A 26 -10.06 3.87 -5.34
C ILE A 26 -9.76 5.27 -5.89
N ASN A 27 -8.53 5.53 -6.33
CA ASN A 27 -8.08 6.87 -6.73
C ASN A 27 -8.21 7.13 -8.25
N GLY A 28 -8.51 6.11 -9.04
CA GLY A 28 -8.54 6.15 -10.50
C GLY A 28 -7.14 6.27 -11.11
N PRO A 29 -6.99 6.30 -12.45
CA PRO A 29 -5.68 6.21 -13.14
C PRO A 29 -4.80 7.47 -13.03
N SER A 30 -5.18 8.46 -12.22
CA SER A 30 -4.44 9.71 -12.09
C SER A 30 -3.20 9.52 -11.23
N LYS A 31 -2.01 9.55 -11.84
CA LYS A 31 -0.71 9.45 -11.13
C LYS A 31 -0.58 10.45 -9.98
N ALA A 32 -1.00 11.70 -10.21
CA ALA A 32 -0.96 12.77 -9.22
C ALA A 32 -1.80 12.48 -7.96
N ARG A 33 -2.87 11.68 -8.08
CA ARG A 33 -3.68 11.23 -6.93
C ARG A 33 -3.17 9.92 -6.33
N CYS A 34 -2.67 9.01 -7.16
CA CYS A 34 -2.27 7.68 -6.73
C CYS A 34 -0.94 7.65 -5.99
N ASP A 35 0.06 8.44 -6.38
CA ASP A 35 1.38 8.36 -5.76
C ASP A 35 1.37 8.80 -4.28
N PRO A 36 0.70 9.90 -3.88
CA PRO A 36 0.51 10.23 -2.46
C PRO A 36 -0.28 9.15 -1.70
N ALA A 37 -1.31 8.58 -2.33
CA ALA A 37 -2.10 7.52 -1.73
C ALA A 37 -1.28 6.24 -1.52
N GLY A 38 -0.42 5.87 -2.47
CA GLY A 38 0.49 4.73 -2.37
C GLY A 38 1.49 4.89 -1.22
N ALA A 39 2.10 6.08 -1.11
CA ALA A 39 3.01 6.39 -0.02
C ALA A 39 2.32 6.34 1.36
N ALA A 40 1.14 6.97 1.50
CA ALA A 40 0.36 6.95 2.72
C ALA A 40 -0.07 5.52 3.11
N PHE A 41 -0.50 4.72 2.12
CA PHE A 41 -0.90 3.34 2.34
C PHE A 41 0.26 2.47 2.84
N LYS A 42 1.47 2.65 2.29
CA LYS A 42 2.68 1.97 2.76
C LYS A 42 2.96 2.27 4.23
N VAL A 43 2.90 3.54 4.63
CA VAL A 43 3.11 3.95 6.03
C VAL A 43 2.07 3.31 6.95
N ALA A 44 0.80 3.30 6.55
CA ALA A 44 -0.28 2.68 7.33
C ALA A 44 -0.07 1.16 7.50
N LEU A 45 0.43 0.47 6.47
CA LEU A 45 0.77 -0.95 6.59
C LEU A 45 1.89 -1.21 7.59
N ILE A 46 2.96 -0.41 7.56
CA ILE A 46 4.07 -0.52 8.51
C ILE A 46 3.56 -0.30 9.94
N GLN A 47 2.80 0.77 10.17
CA GLN A 47 2.22 1.06 11.48
C GLN A 47 1.32 -0.07 11.99
N ARG A 48 0.50 -0.65 11.12
CA ARG A 48 -0.35 -1.80 11.46
C ARG A 48 0.46 -3.01 11.88
N VAL A 49 1.52 -3.34 11.14
CA VAL A 49 2.39 -4.49 11.46
C VAL A 49 3.11 -4.25 12.79
N THR A 50 3.69 -3.06 12.99
CA THR A 50 4.39 -2.70 14.22
C THR A 50 3.46 -2.74 15.43
N LYS A 51 2.25 -2.17 15.32
CA LYS A 51 1.24 -2.22 16.38
C LYS A 51 0.86 -3.66 16.72
N ASN A 52 0.54 -4.48 15.71
CA ASN A 52 0.21 -5.88 15.92
C ASN A 52 1.35 -6.67 16.57
N LEU A 53 2.60 -6.38 16.21
CA LEU A 53 3.77 -7.01 16.82
C LEU A 53 3.91 -6.58 18.28
N SER A 54 3.79 -5.27 18.57
CA SER A 54 3.80 -4.76 19.94
C SER A 54 2.69 -5.35 20.79
N ASP A 55 1.48 -5.49 20.26
CA ASP A 55 0.35 -6.08 20.98
C ASP A 55 0.59 -7.57 21.28
N ARG A 56 1.21 -8.31 20.35
CA ARG A 56 1.58 -9.73 20.55
C ARG A 56 2.73 -9.93 21.54
N LEU A 57 3.68 -9.00 21.59
CA LEU A 57 4.82 -9.04 22.53
C LEU A 57 4.47 -8.56 23.94
N LYS A 58 3.32 -7.90 24.12
CA LYS A 58 2.79 -7.49 25.44
C LYS A 58 1.93 -8.57 26.10
N VAL A 59 1.80 -9.74 25.47
CA VAL A 59 1.16 -10.92 26.08
C VAL A 59 2.21 -11.64 26.91
N ASP A 60 2.50 -11.09 28.09
CA ASP A 60 3.20 -11.72 29.22
C ASP A 60 2.56 -11.24 30.52
#